data_AF-A0A937LRA4-F1
#
_entry.id   AF-A0A937LRA4-F1
#
_cell.length_a   1.000
_cell.length_b   1.000
_cell.length_c   1.000
_cell.angle_alpha   90.00
_cell.angle_beta   90.00
_cell.angle_gamma   90.00
#
_symmetry.space_group_name_H-M   'P 1'
#
loop_
_entity.id
_entity.type
_entity.pdbx_description
1 polymer ?
#
loop_
_entity_poly.entity_id
_entity_poly.type
_entity_poly.pdbx_seq_one_letter_code
_entity_poly.pdbx_strand_id
1 'polypeptide(L)'
;MNNYIVTHKFRSIEMKEAFAKAGEGMSDEDQIKGMTGDNAACQMSWTTPGDSLSMFCFWKANSPDDVNQMLADYDEFFEPHQFELTDEPFNFVR
;
A
#
# COMPACT_ATOMS: atom_id res chain seq x y z
N MET A 1 -9.01 14.91 -2.76
CA MET A 1 -8.39 13.70 -2.19
C MET A 1 -7.86 14.02 -0.82
N ASN A 2 -8.12 13.12 0.13
CA ASN A 2 -7.61 13.12 1.48
C ASN A 2 -6.31 12.31 1.56
N ASN A 3 -5.53 12.50 2.61
CA ASN A 3 -4.35 11.69 2.88
C ASN A 3 -4.69 10.58 3.87
N TYR A 4 -4.23 9.36 3.59
CA TYR A 4 -4.39 8.20 4.44
C TYR A 4 -3.06 7.52 4.69
N ILE A 5 -2.81 7.15 5.95
CA ILE A 5 -1.85 6.10 6.28
C ILE A 5 -2.62 4.79 6.30
N VAL A 6 -2.17 3.85 5.48
CA VAL A 6 -2.78 2.53 5.35
C VAL A 6 -1.82 1.50 5.91
N THR A 7 -2.29 0.72 6.88
CA THR A 7 -1.55 -0.42 7.41
C THR A 7 -2.04 -1.68 6.72
N HIS A 8 -1.15 -2.36 6.01
CA HIS A 8 -1.40 -3.69 5.47
C HIS A 8 -0.74 -4.72 6.37
N LYS A 9 -1.53 -5.67 6.85
CA LYS A 9 -1.05 -6.76 7.69
C LYS A 9 -1.14 -8.06 6.91
N PHE A 10 0.00 -8.70 6.66
CA PHE A 10 0.06 -10.00 6.00
C PHE A 10 -0.62 -11.06 6.87
N ARG A 11 -1.35 -11.98 6.23
CA ARG A 11 -2.03 -13.08 6.93
C ARG A 11 -1.04 -14.07 7.56
N SER A 12 0.13 -14.23 6.95
CA SER A 12 1.20 -15.12 7.43
C SER A 12 2.57 -14.73 6.85
N ILE A 13 3.64 -15.37 7.34
CA ILE A 13 4.99 -15.19 6.80
C ILE A 13 5.06 -15.68 5.35
N GLU A 14 4.40 -16.80 5.04
CA GLU A 14 4.35 -17.36 3.69
C GLU A 14 3.69 -16.40 2.69
N MET A 15 2.64 -15.67 3.12
CA MET A 15 1.99 -14.65 2.28
C MET A 15 2.86 -13.42 2.06
N LYS A 16 3.66 -13.03 3.07
CA LYS A 16 4.67 -11.96 2.91
C LYS A 16 5.72 -12.35 1.89
N GLU A 17 6.23 -13.58 1.94
CA GLU A 17 7.20 -14.09 0.97
C GLU A 17 6.61 -14.22 -0.43
N ALA A 18 5.36 -14.69 -0.54
CA ALA A 18 4.65 -14.79 -1.82
C ALA A 18 4.43 -13.41 -2.44
N PHE A 19 4.02 -12.41 -1.64
CA PHE A 19 3.86 -11.03 -2.10
C PHE A 19 5.19 -10.42 -2.57
N ALA A 20 6.28 -10.64 -1.82
CA ALA A 20 7.61 -10.19 -2.23
C ALA A 20 8.02 -10.79 -3.58
N LYS A 21 7.79 -12.10 -3.78
CA LYS A 21 8.04 -12.79 -5.05
C LYS A 21 7.12 -12.35 -6.19
N ALA A 22 5.86 -11.99 -5.91
CA ALA A 22 4.96 -11.46 -6.92
C ALA A 22 5.41 -10.10 -7.45
N GLY A 23 6.06 -9.29 -6.60
CA GLY A 23 6.70 -8.04 -7.00
C GLY A 23 8.08 -8.21 -7.66
N GLU A 24 8.75 -9.36 -7.47
CA GLU A 24 10.04 -9.65 -8.10
C GLU A 24 9.89 -9.74 -9.63
N GLY A 25 10.43 -8.74 -10.34
CA GLY A 25 10.41 -8.66 -11.79
C GLY A 25 9.47 -7.60 -12.36
N MET A 26 8.66 -6.94 -11.53
CA MET A 26 7.95 -5.73 -11.93
C MET A 26 8.92 -4.55 -11.98
N SER A 27 8.91 -3.80 -13.09
CA SER A 27 9.66 -2.55 -13.16
C SER A 27 9.07 -1.52 -12.19
N ASP A 28 9.90 -0.60 -11.71
CA ASP A 28 9.43 0.51 -10.85
C ASP A 28 8.31 1.31 -11.54
N GLU A 29 8.39 1.49 -12.87
CA GLU A 29 7.34 2.17 -13.64
C GLU A 29 6.01 1.42 -13.62
N ASP A 30 6.04 0.10 -13.76
CA ASP A 30 4.82 -0.72 -13.77
C ASP A 30 4.19 -0.78 -12.37
N GLN A 31 5.02 -0.82 -11.32
CA GLN A 31 4.55 -0.72 -9.94
C GLN A 31 3.89 0.66 -9.68
N ILE A 32 4.52 1.76 -10.11
CA ILE A 32 3.96 3.10 -9.95
C ILE A 32 2.63 3.23 -10.72
N LYS A 33 2.56 2.76 -11.96
CA LYS A 33 1.33 2.79 -12.76
C LYS A 33 0.22 1.96 -12.11
N GLY A 34 0.53 0.76 -11.61
CA GLY A 34 -0.44 -0.10 -10.92
C GLY A 34 -0.96 0.50 -9.61
N MET A 35 -0.20 1.38 -8.98
CA MET A 35 -0.55 2.00 -7.70
C MET A 35 -0.98 3.48 -7.83
N THR A 36 -1.19 3.96 -9.05
CA THR A 36 -1.62 5.34 -9.35
C THR A 36 -2.88 5.33 -10.20
N GLY A 37 -3.99 5.81 -9.64
CA GLY A 37 -5.25 6.01 -10.35
C GLY A 37 -5.87 7.38 -10.09
N ASP A 38 -6.95 7.68 -10.81
CA ASP A 38 -7.62 8.99 -10.76
C ASP A 38 -8.35 9.25 -9.43
N ASN A 39 -8.66 8.19 -8.66
CA ASN A 39 -9.39 8.29 -7.38
C ASN A 39 -8.53 7.94 -6.17
N ALA A 40 -7.42 7.22 -6.37
CA ALA A 40 -6.49 6.81 -5.33
C ALA A 40 -5.08 6.62 -5.92
N ALA A 41 -4.07 7.17 -5.26
CA ALA A 41 -2.68 7.02 -5.65
C ALA A 41 -1.77 6.82 -4.42
N CYS A 42 -1.03 5.72 -4.42
CA CYS A 42 0.01 5.46 -3.44
C CYS A 42 1.18 6.41 -3.70
N GLN A 43 1.58 7.20 -2.71
CA GLN A 43 2.72 8.10 -2.83
C GLN A 43 4.00 7.47 -2.29
N MET A 44 3.87 6.55 -1.33
CA MET A 44 5.01 5.92 -0.67
C MET A 44 4.58 4.62 0.00
N SER A 45 5.47 3.63 -0.03
CA SER A 45 5.32 2.37 0.70
C SER A 45 6.56 2.11 1.54
N TRP A 46 6.35 1.47 2.70
CA TRP A 46 7.40 1.07 3.62
C TRP A 46 7.15 -0.36 4.09
N THR A 47 8.14 -1.21 3.91
CA THR A 47 8.12 -2.57 4.44
C THR A 47 8.78 -2.60 5.81
N THR A 48 8.23 -3.37 6.74
CA THR A 48 8.88 -3.59 8.03
C THR A 48 9.94 -4.70 7.94
N PRO A 49 11.11 -4.53 8.61
CA PRO A 49 12.18 -5.51 8.57
C PRO A 49 11.85 -6.77 9.41
N GLY A 50 12.56 -7.86 9.13
CA GLY A 50 12.48 -9.12 9.87
C GLY A 50 11.11 -9.81 9.76
N ASP A 51 10.68 -10.43 10.84
CA ASP A 51 9.47 -11.26 10.91
C ASP A 51 8.17 -10.45 11.07
N SER A 52 8.26 -9.12 11.07
CA SER A 52 7.08 -8.27 11.16
C SER A 52 6.20 -8.45 9.93
N LEU A 53 4.92 -8.71 10.17
CA LEU A 53 3.90 -8.96 9.14
C LEU A 53 3.17 -7.69 8.73
N SER A 54 3.77 -6.52 8.93
CA SER A 54 3.16 -5.24 8.58
C SER A 54 3.92 -4.52 7.48
N MET A 55 3.19 -3.78 6.67
CA MET A 55 3.73 -2.76 5.79
C MET A 55 2.78 -1.57 5.82
N PHE A 56 3.32 -0.41 5.49
CA PHE A 56 2.60 0.85 5.55
C PHE A 56 2.63 1.49 4.18
N CYS A 57 1.53 2.10 3.76
CA CYS A 57 1.47 2.90 2.56
C CYS A 57 0.83 4.25 2.86
N PHE A 58 1.37 5.30 2.28
CA PHE A 58 0.72 6.60 2.26
C PHE A 58 -0.05 6.76 0.95
N TRP A 59 -1.34 7.04 1.07
CA TRP A 59 -2.27 7.17 -0.05
C TRP A 59 -2.89 8.56 -0.10
N LYS A 60 -3.02 9.10 -1.31
CA LYS A 60 -3.96 10.17 -1.60
C LYS A 60 -5.18 9.57 -2.27
N ALA A 61 -6.36 9.66 -1.65
CA ALA A 61 -7.57 9.05 -2.19
C ALA A 61 -8.83 9.85 -1.86
N ASN A 62 -9.92 9.64 -2.60
CA ASN A 62 -11.21 10.23 -2.27
C ASN A 62 -11.84 9.53 -1.05
N SER A 63 -11.67 8.21 -0.93
CA SER A 63 -12.17 7.39 0.18
C SER A 63 -11.29 6.15 0.45
N PRO A 64 -11.43 5.49 1.60
CA PRO A 64 -10.81 4.17 1.84
C PRO A 64 -11.23 3.11 0.81
N ASP A 65 -12.46 3.18 0.30
CA ASP A 65 -12.97 2.22 -0.68
C ASP A 65 -12.24 2.34 -2.02
N ASP A 66 -11.84 3.55 -2.43
CA ASP A 66 -11.03 3.74 -3.65
C ASP A 66 -9.65 3.09 -3.50
N VAL A 67 -9.07 3.11 -2.30
CA VAL A 67 -7.80 2.43 -2.02
C VAL A 67 -7.99 0.91 -2.02
N ASN A 68 -9.05 0.40 -1.40
CA ASN A 68 -9.36 -1.03 -1.44
C ASN A 68 -9.59 -1.54 -2.88
N GLN A 69 -10.25 -0.77 -3.74
CA GLN A 69 -10.41 -1.13 -5.15
C GLN A 69 -9.08 -1.26 -5.89
N MET A 70 -8.14 -0.35 -5.64
CA MET A 70 -6.77 -0.43 -6.20
C MET A 70 -6.00 -1.65 -5.68
N LEU A 71 -6.32 -2.10 -4.47
CA LEU A 71 -5.62 -3.19 -3.79
C LEU A 71 -6.33 -4.55 -3.91
N ALA A 72 -7.48 -4.61 -4.60
CA ALA A 72 -8.33 -5.80 -4.65
C ALA A 72 -7.61 -7.06 -5.16
N ASP A 73 -6.70 -6.90 -6.11
CA ASP A 73 -5.87 -8.00 -6.65
C ASP A 73 -4.88 -8.57 -5.61
N TYR A 74 -4.69 -7.88 -4.48
CA TYR A 74 -3.77 -8.25 -3.41
C TYR A 74 -4.48 -8.66 -2.10
N ASP A 75 -5.81 -8.67 -2.06
CA ASP A 75 -6.61 -8.97 -0.86
C ASP A 75 -6.31 -10.36 -0.26
N GLU A 76 -5.84 -11.30 -1.09
CA GLU A 76 -5.47 -12.64 -0.63
C GLU A 76 -4.28 -12.62 0.35
N PHE A 77 -3.34 -11.67 0.20
CA PHE A 77 -2.13 -11.60 1.01
C PHE A 77 -2.38 -10.97 2.39
N PHE A 78 -3.38 -10.10 2.48
CA PHE A 78 -3.57 -9.21 3.62
C PHE A 78 -4.85 -9.49 4.41
N GLU A 79 -4.79 -9.23 5.71
CA GLU A 79 -5.98 -8.93 6.50
C GLU A 79 -6.63 -7.61 6.02
N PRO A 80 -7.91 -7.36 6.34
CA PRO A 80 -8.57 -6.10 6.00
C PRO A 80 -7.70 -4.89 6.37
N HIS A 81 -7.50 -4.01 5.39
CA HIS A 81 -6.63 -2.85 5.55
C HIS A 81 -7.16 -1.88 6.61
N GLN A 82 -6.25 -1.33 7.40
CA GLN A 82 -6.57 -0.31 8.39
C GLN A 82 -6.21 1.06 7.84
N PHE A 83 -7.14 2.01 7.97
CA PHE A 83 -7.05 3.34 7.41
C PHE A 83 -7.03 4.38 8.52
N GLU A 84 -6.03 5.25 8.48
CA GLU A 84 -5.95 6.42 9.34
C GLU A 84 -5.93 7.67 8.46
N LEU A 85 -6.94 8.53 8.63
CA LEU A 85 -6.96 9.84 8.00
C LEU A 85 -5.88 10.71 8.66
N THR A 86 -5.01 11.32 7.85
CA THR A 86 -3.97 12.21 8.37
C THR A 86 -4.04 13.57 7.70
N ASP A 87 -3.90 14.61 8.52
CA ASP A 87 -3.74 15.99 8.04
C ASP A 87 -2.27 16.37 7.86
N GLU A 88 -1.34 15.45 8.17
CA GLU A 88 0.08 15.74 8.06
C GLU A 88 0.52 15.88 6.59
N PRO A 89 1.01 17.06 6.19
CA PRO A 89 1.60 17.21 4.88
C PRO A 89 2.95 16.49 4.86
N PHE A 90 3.05 15.40 4.11
CA PHE A 90 4.35 14.84 3.74
C PHE A 90 5.06 15.83 2.81
N ASN A 91 5.92 16.66 3.40
CA ASN A 91 6.73 17.61 2.67
C ASN A 91 8.08 16.98 2.32
N PHE A 92 8.19 16.43 1.11
CA PHE A 92 9.45 15.98 0.54
C PHE A 92 10.28 17.19 0.11
N VAL A 93 10.67 18.05 1.05
CA VAL A 93 11.67 19.09 0.74
C VAL A 93 12.97 18.36 0.44
N ARG A 94 13.39 18.46 -0.82
CA ARG A 94 14.69 17.99 -1.31
C ARG A 94 15.86 18.65 -0.59
#